data_AF-A0A0B3ARC9-F1
#
_entry.id   AF-A0A0B3ARC9-F1
#
_cell.length_a   1.000
_cell.length_b   1.000
_cell.length_c   1.000
_cell.angle_alpha   90.00
_cell.angle_beta   90.00
_cell.angle_gamma   90.00
#
_symmetry.space_group_name_H-M   'P 1'
#
loop_
_entity.id
_entity.type
_entity.pdbx_description
1 polymer ?
#
loop_
_entity_poly.entity_id
_entity_poly.type
_entity_poly.pdbx_seq_one_letter_code
_entity_poly.pdbx_strand_id
1 'polypeptide(L)'
;MIEESSTQPSTTYATMHITFPQQRPARLIVEAGHIYTHETPGPTHQLSARWGSFIVQYLALWGVEIEKWVFVDNYNPRLEGKPNVLEWKKYYRLLQEWGFTPDKTQFEGNLVTHASMLLQELQKKKKVEQHPNGVYMLSKGKVLLYNPAAGYPDGNRYLCSLLDACLYREKLRRADGCVTVLDEQYRAQQKGTLTILKELGEDTSRIVPFFYTAPKSPAHPSVATSQVFAEGYDADEPPLSFVKPALELLKGLQLLSGTVQVGTVQLSLPLEWRL
;
A
#
# COMPACT_ATOMS: atom_id res chain seq x y z
N MET A 1 51.79 -13.79 -48.86
CA MET A 1 50.73 -14.41 -48.05
C MET A 1 50.81 -13.80 -46.68
N ILE A 2 49.86 -12.92 -46.36
CA ILE A 2 49.72 -12.32 -45.04
C ILE A 2 48.61 -13.15 -44.37
N GLU A 3 48.94 -13.86 -43.30
CA GLU A 3 47.94 -14.55 -42.48
C GLU A 3 47.15 -13.49 -41.70
N GLU A 4 45.87 -13.36 -42.02
CA GLU A 4 44.92 -12.61 -41.19
C GLU A 4 44.65 -13.42 -39.92
N SER A 5 45.32 -13.02 -38.84
CA SER A 5 45.00 -13.45 -37.48
C SER A 5 43.64 -12.83 -37.08
N SER A 6 42.57 -13.62 -37.15
CA SER A 6 41.27 -13.24 -36.60
C SER A 6 41.29 -13.34 -35.07
N THR A 7 41.66 -12.27 -34.38
CA THR A 7 41.40 -12.16 -32.93
C THR A 7 39.92 -11.87 -32.72
N GLN A 8 39.15 -12.86 -32.28
CA GLN A 8 37.80 -12.62 -31.78
C GLN A 8 37.87 -11.78 -30.48
N PRO A 9 37.04 -10.73 -30.32
CA PRO A 9 36.99 -9.99 -29.07
C PRO A 9 36.41 -10.86 -27.97
N SER A 10 37.19 -11.09 -26.90
CA SER A 10 36.69 -11.74 -25.69
C SER A 10 35.68 -10.83 -25.01
N THR A 11 34.40 -11.22 -25.05
CA THR A 11 33.34 -10.49 -24.34
C THR A 11 33.38 -10.90 -22.88
N THR A 12 33.83 -10.01 -21.99
CA THR A 12 33.80 -10.26 -20.55
C THR A 12 32.39 -9.96 -20.02
N TYR A 13 31.68 -10.98 -19.56
CA TYR A 13 30.39 -10.80 -18.88
C TYR A 13 30.62 -10.40 -17.42
N ALA A 14 30.06 -9.27 -17.00
CA ALA A 14 29.94 -8.96 -15.59
C ALA A 14 28.90 -9.91 -14.98
N THR A 15 29.33 -10.77 -14.06
CA THR A 15 28.42 -11.66 -13.33
C THR A 15 28.06 -10.98 -12.01
N MET A 16 26.80 -10.58 -11.85
CA MET A 16 26.28 -10.05 -10.59
C MET A 16 25.78 -11.21 -9.73
N HIS A 17 26.48 -11.49 -8.64
CA HIS A 17 26.03 -12.48 -7.66
C HIS A 17 25.12 -11.79 -6.63
N ILE A 18 23.82 -11.98 -6.77
CA ILE A 18 22.82 -11.57 -5.78
C ILE A 18 22.59 -12.76 -4.85
N THR A 19 23.03 -12.63 -3.59
CA THR A 19 22.74 -13.63 -2.57
C THR A 19 21.49 -13.19 -1.82
N PHE A 20 20.40 -13.93 -2.01
CA PHE A 20 19.17 -13.72 -1.24
C PHE A 20 19.35 -14.26 0.18
N PRO A 21 18.86 -13.56 1.21
CA PRO A 21 18.95 -14.06 2.58
C PRO A 21 18.23 -15.42 2.71
N GLN A 22 18.86 -16.38 3.39
CA GLN A 22 18.21 -17.61 3.83
C GLN A 22 17.25 -17.29 5.00
N GLN A 23 16.17 -16.57 4.73
CA GLN A 23 15.07 -16.43 5.68
C GLN A 23 13.93 -17.36 5.27
N ARG A 24 13.15 -17.82 6.25
CA ARG A 24 11.86 -18.50 5.99
C ARG A 24 11.07 -17.64 5.00
N PRO A 25 10.33 -18.22 4.03
CA PRO A 25 9.45 -17.43 3.19
C PRO A 25 8.48 -16.68 4.11
N ALA A 26 8.62 -15.36 4.15
CA ALA A 26 7.70 -14.50 4.87
C ALA A 26 6.41 -14.44 4.07
N ARG A 27 5.26 -14.50 4.75
CA ARG A 27 3.97 -14.22 4.12
C ARG A 27 3.63 -12.77 4.35
N LEU A 28 3.43 -11.99 3.29
CA LEU A 28 3.02 -10.58 3.36
C LEU A 28 1.67 -10.36 2.70
N ILE A 29 0.89 -9.43 3.24
CA ILE A 29 -0.31 -8.92 2.57
C ILE A 29 0.04 -7.60 1.87
N VAL A 30 -0.27 -7.50 0.57
CA VAL A 30 -0.16 -6.22 -0.17
C VAL A 30 -1.56 -5.74 -0.47
N GLU A 31 -1.93 -4.59 0.08
CA GLU A 31 -3.19 -3.92 -0.22
C GLU A 31 -2.98 -2.76 -1.20
N ALA A 32 -3.76 -2.75 -2.28
CA ALA A 32 -3.77 -1.67 -3.27
C ALA A 32 -5.14 -1.53 -3.92
N GLY A 33 -5.37 -0.41 -4.60
CA GLY A 33 -6.64 -0.12 -5.29
C GLY A 33 -7.78 0.18 -4.32
N HIS A 34 -7.50 0.85 -3.20
CA HIS A 34 -8.58 1.30 -2.30
C HIS A 34 -9.51 2.26 -3.04
N ILE A 35 -10.81 1.96 -3.02
CA ILE A 35 -11.88 2.78 -3.62
C ILE A 35 -13.07 2.91 -2.67
N TYR A 36 -13.79 4.04 -2.73
CA TYR A 36 -15.08 4.18 -2.07
C TYR A 36 -16.24 3.78 -3.00
N THR A 37 -17.35 3.28 -2.44
CA THR A 37 -18.50 2.81 -3.25
C THR A 37 -19.23 3.89 -4.04
N HIS A 38 -18.99 5.16 -3.73
CA HIS A 38 -19.59 6.32 -4.41
C HIS A 38 -18.64 6.94 -5.46
N GLU A 39 -17.45 6.37 -5.65
CA GLU A 39 -16.48 6.85 -6.62
C GLU A 39 -16.56 6.06 -7.91
N THR A 40 -16.28 6.76 -9.01
CA THR A 40 -15.97 6.12 -10.28
C THR A 40 -14.47 5.80 -10.30
N PRO A 41 -14.06 4.58 -10.69
CA PRO A 41 -12.66 4.24 -10.88
C PRO A 41 -11.94 5.26 -11.77
N GLY A 42 -10.70 5.59 -11.45
CA GLY A 42 -9.97 6.68 -12.10
C GLY A 42 -8.45 6.59 -11.94
N PRO A 43 -7.70 7.63 -12.37
CA PRO A 43 -6.24 7.59 -12.42
C PRO A 43 -5.56 7.32 -11.08
N THR A 44 -6.12 7.82 -9.98
CA THR A 44 -5.62 7.58 -8.62
C THR A 44 -5.67 6.10 -8.24
N HIS A 45 -6.77 5.43 -8.58
CA HIS A 45 -6.99 4.00 -8.37
C HIS A 45 -6.07 3.15 -9.25
N GLN A 46 -5.91 3.54 -10.52
CA GLN A 46 -4.99 2.90 -11.44
C GLN A 46 -3.54 2.99 -10.95
N LEU A 47 -3.11 4.16 -10.48
CA LEU A 47 -1.77 4.35 -9.94
C LEU A 47 -1.54 3.50 -8.69
N SER A 48 -2.51 3.44 -7.77
CA SER A 48 -2.46 2.54 -6.61
C SER A 48 -2.28 1.08 -7.03
N ALA A 49 -3.10 0.60 -7.98
CA ALA A 49 -3.02 -0.78 -8.47
C ALA A 49 -1.66 -1.09 -9.13
N ARG A 50 -1.13 -0.18 -9.95
CA ARG A 50 0.20 -0.33 -10.58
C ARG A 50 1.31 -0.40 -9.55
N TRP A 51 1.29 0.45 -8.52
CA TRP A 51 2.24 0.36 -7.40
C TRP A 51 2.10 -0.97 -6.66
N GLY A 52 0.87 -1.40 -6.37
CA GLY A 52 0.61 -2.71 -5.78
C GLY A 52 1.22 -3.84 -6.60
N SER A 53 1.05 -3.83 -7.93
CA SER A 53 1.64 -4.81 -8.85
C SER A 53 3.16 -4.81 -8.78
N PHE A 54 3.79 -3.64 -8.84
CA PHE A 54 5.24 -3.49 -8.75
C PHE A 54 5.78 -4.04 -7.42
N ILE A 55 5.12 -3.71 -6.30
CA ILE A 55 5.49 -4.20 -4.96
C ILE A 55 5.38 -5.72 -4.90
N VAL A 56 4.30 -6.31 -5.42
CA VAL A 56 4.10 -7.75 -5.45
C VAL A 56 5.21 -8.43 -6.25
N GLN A 57 5.50 -7.94 -7.45
CA GLN A 57 6.55 -8.50 -8.32
C GLN A 57 7.92 -8.41 -7.65
N TYR A 58 8.24 -7.25 -7.06
CA TYR A 58 9.48 -7.05 -6.35
C TYR A 58 9.62 -8.02 -5.18
N LEU A 59 8.61 -8.11 -4.30
CA LEU A 59 8.60 -9.03 -3.16
C LEU A 59 8.71 -10.50 -3.58
N ALA A 60 8.09 -10.88 -4.70
CA ALA A 60 8.16 -12.25 -5.22
C ALA A 60 9.59 -12.64 -5.63
N LEU A 61 10.40 -11.69 -6.13
CA LEU A 61 11.83 -11.93 -6.41
C LEU A 61 12.63 -12.31 -5.14
N TRP A 62 12.15 -11.92 -3.96
CA TRP A 62 12.73 -12.27 -2.66
C TRP A 62 12.15 -13.56 -2.06
N GLY A 63 11.32 -14.30 -2.80
CA GLY A 63 10.72 -15.55 -2.32
C GLY A 63 9.65 -15.34 -1.24
N VAL A 64 9.09 -14.13 -1.14
CA VAL A 64 7.99 -13.80 -0.21
C VAL A 64 6.69 -14.37 -0.76
N GLU A 65 5.90 -15.05 0.09
CA GLU A 65 4.53 -15.43 -0.23
C GLU A 65 3.63 -14.21 -0.07
N ILE A 66 2.83 -13.89 -1.10
CA ILE A 66 2.08 -12.63 -1.13
C ILE A 66 0.59 -12.90 -1.31
N GLU A 67 -0.22 -12.35 -0.42
CA GLU A 67 -1.68 -12.30 -0.55
C GLU A 67 -2.09 -10.86 -0.91
N LYS A 68 -2.73 -10.70 -2.07
CA LYS A 68 -3.13 -9.39 -2.62
C LYS A 68 -4.53 -9.04 -2.14
N TRP A 69 -4.66 -7.90 -1.46
CA TRP A 69 -5.93 -7.41 -0.93
C TRP A 69 -6.35 -6.14 -1.66
N VAL A 70 -7.66 -5.96 -1.74
CA VAL A 70 -8.28 -4.68 -2.13
C VAL A 70 -9.29 -4.29 -1.06
N PHE A 71 -9.23 -3.04 -0.64
CA PHE A 71 -10.12 -2.47 0.35
C PHE A 71 -11.20 -1.62 -0.32
N VAL A 72 -12.46 -1.87 0.00
CA VAL A 72 -13.61 -1.15 -0.55
C VAL A 72 -14.34 -0.47 0.60
N ASP A 73 -14.29 0.86 0.62
CA ASP A 73 -14.97 1.66 1.63
C ASP A 73 -16.44 1.85 1.23
N ASN A 74 -17.30 1.12 1.94
CA ASN A 74 -18.76 1.17 1.80
C ASN A 74 -19.44 1.72 3.06
N TYR A 75 -18.71 2.39 3.95
CA TYR A 75 -19.19 2.73 5.30
C TYR A 75 -18.92 4.20 5.69
N ASN A 76 -18.01 4.90 5.03
CA ASN A 76 -17.61 6.25 5.41
C ASN A 76 -18.78 7.26 5.43
N PRO A 77 -18.96 8.01 6.54
CA PRO A 77 -20.16 8.79 6.79
C PRO A 77 -20.19 10.12 6.03
N ARG A 78 -19.03 10.58 5.54
CA ARG A 78 -18.95 11.82 4.72
C ARG A 78 -19.68 11.67 3.39
N LEU A 79 -20.17 10.47 3.12
CA LEU A 79 -20.76 10.03 1.87
C LEU A 79 -22.23 9.65 2.05
N GLU A 80 -22.78 9.84 3.26
CA GLU A 80 -24.20 9.63 3.55
C GLU A 80 -25.06 10.43 2.56
N GLY A 81 -26.03 9.76 1.92
CA GLY A 81 -26.89 10.34 0.89
C GLY A 81 -26.30 10.41 -0.52
N LYS A 82 -25.03 10.04 -0.74
CA LYS A 82 -24.48 9.89 -2.09
C LYS A 82 -24.89 8.54 -2.70
N PRO A 83 -25.21 8.47 -4.00
CA PRO A 83 -25.52 7.21 -4.65
C PRO A 83 -24.28 6.32 -4.69
N ASN A 84 -24.48 5.03 -4.38
CA ASN A 84 -23.48 4.01 -4.67
C ASN A 84 -23.41 3.81 -6.19
N VAL A 85 -22.26 4.11 -6.79
CA VAL A 85 -22.04 4.02 -8.24
C VAL A 85 -20.97 2.99 -8.61
N LEU A 86 -20.27 2.43 -7.62
CA LEU A 86 -19.24 1.43 -7.85
C LEU A 86 -19.84 0.09 -8.29
N GLU A 87 -19.64 -0.25 -9.56
CA GLU A 87 -19.90 -1.60 -10.06
C GLU A 87 -18.69 -2.52 -9.78
N TRP A 88 -18.73 -3.23 -8.65
CA TRP A 88 -17.61 -4.06 -8.18
C TRP A 88 -17.02 -5.00 -9.25
N LYS A 89 -17.86 -5.70 -10.03
CA LYS A 89 -17.38 -6.61 -11.09
C LYS A 89 -16.58 -5.89 -12.18
N LYS A 90 -16.97 -4.66 -12.54
CA LYS A 90 -16.23 -3.84 -13.52
C LYS A 90 -14.92 -3.37 -12.92
N TYR A 91 -14.96 -2.90 -11.67
CA TYR A 91 -13.76 -2.44 -10.99
C TYR A 91 -12.72 -3.54 -10.78
N TYR A 92 -13.15 -4.75 -10.41
CA TYR A 92 -12.26 -5.91 -10.30
C TYR A 92 -11.53 -6.20 -11.62
N ARG A 93 -12.22 -6.13 -12.76
CA ARG A 93 -11.58 -6.29 -14.08
C ARG A 93 -10.57 -5.19 -14.37
N LEU A 94 -10.90 -3.94 -14.05
CA LEU A 94 -9.96 -2.82 -14.20
C LEU A 94 -8.69 -3.04 -13.37
N LEU A 95 -8.81 -3.53 -12.14
CA LEU A 95 -7.64 -3.86 -11.31
C LEU A 95 -6.75 -4.91 -12.00
N GLN A 96 -7.35 -5.97 -12.57
CA GLN A 96 -6.63 -7.00 -13.33
C GLN A 96 -5.90 -6.40 -14.54
N GLU A 97 -6.58 -5.57 -15.32
CA GLU A 97 -6.02 -4.85 -16.47
C GLU A 97 -4.87 -3.91 -16.05
N TRP A 98 -4.94 -3.34 -14.84
CA TRP A 98 -3.88 -2.51 -14.26
C TRP A 98 -2.76 -3.32 -13.59
N GLY A 99 -2.77 -4.65 -13.72
CA GLY A 99 -1.71 -5.54 -13.27
C GLY A 99 -1.84 -5.98 -11.80
N PHE A 100 -2.93 -5.66 -11.11
CA PHE A 100 -3.17 -6.06 -9.73
C PHE A 100 -4.43 -6.92 -9.64
N THR A 101 -4.27 -8.23 -9.44
CA THR A 101 -5.41 -9.14 -9.28
C THR A 101 -5.59 -9.47 -7.80
N PRO A 102 -6.56 -8.88 -7.08
CA PRO A 102 -6.76 -9.16 -5.66
C PRO A 102 -7.19 -10.61 -5.44
N ASP A 103 -6.61 -11.25 -4.42
CA ASP A 103 -7.02 -12.58 -3.91
C ASP A 103 -8.17 -12.44 -2.90
N LYS A 104 -8.23 -11.29 -2.20
CA LYS A 104 -9.28 -10.98 -1.23
C LYS A 104 -9.80 -9.55 -1.40
N THR A 105 -11.12 -9.40 -1.31
CA THR A 105 -11.80 -8.10 -1.16
C THR A 105 -12.25 -7.93 0.27
N GLN A 106 -11.90 -6.80 0.88
CA GLN A 106 -12.31 -6.44 2.22
C GLN A 106 -13.18 -5.19 2.17
N PHE A 107 -14.40 -5.28 2.69
CA PHE A 107 -15.31 -4.14 2.81
C PHE A 107 -15.16 -3.49 4.19
N GLU A 108 -15.16 -2.15 4.26
CA GLU A 108 -15.05 -1.41 5.52
C GLU A 108 -16.20 -1.74 6.48
N GLY A 109 -17.42 -1.88 5.97
CA GLY A 109 -18.60 -2.23 6.78
C GLY A 109 -18.47 -3.55 7.54
N ASN A 110 -17.68 -4.50 7.04
CA ASN A 110 -17.42 -5.77 7.74
C ASN A 110 -16.54 -5.60 9.00
N LEU A 111 -15.92 -4.43 9.17
CA LEU A 111 -15.04 -4.11 10.30
C LEU A 111 -15.79 -3.49 11.48
N VAL A 112 -17.08 -3.14 11.33
CA VAL A 112 -17.85 -2.43 12.37
C VAL A 112 -17.95 -3.24 13.67
N THR A 113 -18.26 -4.54 13.58
CA THR A 113 -18.30 -5.43 14.76
C THR A 113 -16.93 -5.52 15.42
N HIS A 114 -15.86 -5.62 14.62
CA HIS A 114 -14.48 -5.66 15.10
C HIS A 114 -14.09 -4.35 15.78
N ALA A 115 -14.53 -3.20 15.27
CA ALA A 115 -14.29 -1.88 15.85
C ALA A 115 -14.95 -1.74 17.22
N SER A 116 -16.17 -2.25 17.38
CA SER A 116 -16.83 -2.30 18.70
C SER A 116 -16.03 -3.09 19.72
N MET A 117 -15.58 -4.30 19.34
CA MET A 117 -14.76 -5.15 20.21
C MET A 117 -13.42 -4.49 20.56
N LEU A 118 -12.78 -3.85 19.58
CA LEU A 118 -11.50 -3.18 19.75
C LEU A 118 -11.62 -1.95 20.66
N LEU A 119 -12.70 -1.17 20.54
CA LEU A 119 -12.99 -0.07 21.46
C LEU A 119 -13.16 -0.58 22.90
N GLN A 120 -13.93 -1.66 23.10
CA GLN A 120 -14.10 -2.28 24.42
C GLN A 120 -12.77 -2.77 25.00
N GLU A 121 -11.89 -3.34 24.16
CA GLU A 121 -10.55 -3.77 24.57
C GLU A 121 -9.71 -2.58 25.06
N LEU A 122 -9.69 -1.47 24.30
CA LEU A 122 -8.98 -0.25 24.68
C LEU A 122 -9.54 0.37 25.97
N GLN A 123 -10.87 0.34 26.16
CA GLN A 123 -11.52 0.80 27.40
C GLN A 123 -11.09 -0.05 28.59
N LYS A 124 -11.10 -1.39 28.46
CA LYS A 124 -10.62 -2.31 29.51
C LYS A 124 -9.15 -2.07 29.88
N LYS A 125 -8.31 -1.75 28.89
CA LYS A 125 -6.91 -1.36 29.08
C LYS A 125 -6.73 0.07 29.62
N LYS A 126 -7.80 0.82 29.90
CA LYS A 126 -7.79 2.23 30.35
C LYS A 126 -7.01 3.14 29.39
N LYS A 127 -7.12 2.90 28.08
CA LYS A 127 -6.45 3.67 27.02
C LYS A 127 -7.36 4.72 26.37
N VAL A 128 -8.62 4.80 26.79
CA VAL A 128 -9.65 5.62 26.18
C VAL A 128 -10.19 6.62 27.19
N GLU A 129 -10.28 7.88 26.77
CA GLU A 129 -11.05 8.93 27.42
C GLU A 129 -12.46 8.98 26.80
N GLN A 130 -13.48 8.98 27.65
CA GLN A 130 -14.85 9.25 27.24
C GLN A 130 -15.20 10.70 27.59
N HIS A 131 -15.64 11.46 26.61
CA HIS A 131 -16.09 12.83 26.81
C HIS A 131 -17.60 12.90 27.13
N PRO A 132 -18.06 13.98 27.79
CA PRO A 132 -19.48 14.15 28.16
C PRO A 132 -20.47 14.06 26.98
N ASN A 133 -20.02 14.41 25.77
CA ASN A 133 -20.82 14.32 24.55
C ASN A 133 -20.83 12.92 23.90
N GLY A 134 -20.32 11.90 24.59
CA GLY A 134 -20.28 10.51 24.09
C GLY A 134 -19.17 10.21 23.10
N VAL A 135 -18.24 11.15 22.87
CA VAL A 135 -17.04 10.91 22.05
C VAL A 135 -16.06 10.03 22.82
N TYR A 136 -15.48 9.05 22.12
CA TYR A 136 -14.37 8.26 22.62
C TYR A 136 -13.09 8.59 21.87
N MET A 137 -12.01 8.78 22.63
CA MET A 137 -10.69 9.17 22.12
C MET A 137 -9.60 8.40 22.86
N LEU A 138 -8.49 8.09 22.19
CA LEU A 138 -7.31 7.59 22.90
C LEU A 138 -6.76 8.64 23.87
N SER A 139 -6.44 8.22 25.09
CA SER A 139 -5.82 9.08 26.10
C SER A 139 -4.46 9.60 25.63
N LYS A 140 -3.68 8.74 24.96
CA LYS A 140 -2.38 9.07 24.35
C LYS A 140 -2.52 9.25 22.85
N GLY A 141 -1.90 10.31 22.33
CA GLY A 141 -1.96 10.66 20.90
C GLY A 141 -3.28 11.32 20.47
N LYS A 142 -4.30 11.36 21.33
CA LYS A 142 -5.56 12.10 21.14
C LYS A 142 -6.26 11.75 19.80
N VAL A 143 -6.28 10.46 19.47
CA VAL A 143 -6.93 9.95 18.26
C VAL A 143 -8.42 9.71 18.54
N LEU A 144 -9.30 10.33 17.76
CA LEU A 144 -10.75 10.11 17.85
C LEU A 144 -11.10 8.72 17.33
N LEU A 145 -11.85 7.95 18.13
CA LEU A 145 -12.23 6.56 17.84
C LEU A 145 -13.69 6.43 17.47
N TYR A 146 -14.55 7.19 18.15
CA TYR A 146 -15.99 7.17 17.96
C TYR A 146 -16.55 8.57 18.21
N ASN A 147 -17.47 9.01 17.35
CA ASN A 147 -18.13 10.31 17.49
C ASN A 147 -19.63 10.19 17.20
N PRO A 148 -20.52 10.32 18.20
CA PRO A 148 -21.96 10.15 18.01
C PRO A 148 -22.57 11.14 17.00
N ALA A 149 -21.96 12.30 16.79
CA ALA A 149 -22.42 13.31 15.84
C ALA A 149 -21.99 13.03 14.38
N ALA A 150 -21.25 11.96 14.11
CA ALA A 150 -20.54 11.78 12.85
C ALA A 150 -21.37 11.22 11.67
N GLY A 151 -22.72 11.26 11.67
CA GLY A 151 -23.50 11.05 10.44
C GLY A 151 -23.41 9.68 9.73
N TYR A 152 -23.09 8.58 10.42
CA TYR A 152 -23.23 7.21 9.87
C TYR A 152 -24.69 6.67 9.81
N PRO A 153 -25.08 5.95 8.74
CA PRO A 153 -26.46 5.52 8.49
C PRO A 153 -27.04 4.49 9.48
N ASP A 154 -26.20 3.63 10.07
CA ASP A 154 -26.66 2.50 10.90
C ASP A 154 -26.45 2.72 12.42
N GLY A 155 -26.22 3.96 12.85
CA GLY A 155 -26.01 4.30 14.27
C GLY A 155 -24.66 3.88 14.86
N ASN A 156 -23.85 3.09 14.14
CA ASN A 156 -22.45 2.84 14.48
C ASN A 156 -21.61 4.05 14.05
N ARG A 157 -20.78 4.62 14.93
CA ARG A 157 -20.12 5.92 14.69
C ARG A 157 -18.61 5.90 14.84
N TYR A 158 -18.01 4.75 14.50
CA TYR A 158 -16.57 4.51 14.55
C TYR A 158 -15.84 5.22 13.42
N LEU A 159 -14.72 5.87 13.71
CA LEU A 159 -13.95 6.60 12.69
C LEU A 159 -13.01 5.68 11.90
N CYS A 160 -12.67 6.06 10.66
CA CYS A 160 -11.85 5.26 9.75
C CYS A 160 -10.53 4.78 10.37
N SER A 161 -9.86 5.56 11.22
CA SER A 161 -8.63 5.09 11.90
C SER A 161 -8.85 3.88 12.81
N LEU A 162 -10.02 3.75 13.44
CA LEU A 162 -10.37 2.58 14.26
C LEU A 162 -10.71 1.37 13.38
N LEU A 163 -11.41 1.59 12.27
CA LEU A 163 -11.73 0.56 11.29
C LEU A 163 -10.46 0.03 10.61
N ASP A 164 -9.58 0.92 10.16
CA ASP A 164 -8.26 0.57 9.62
C ASP A 164 -7.41 -0.20 10.66
N ALA A 165 -7.51 0.14 11.96
CA ALA A 165 -6.80 -0.61 12.99
C ALA A 165 -7.33 -2.05 13.10
N CYS A 166 -8.64 -2.26 12.92
CA CYS A 166 -9.21 -3.61 12.81
C CYS A 166 -8.68 -4.35 11.59
N LEU A 167 -8.61 -3.67 10.45
CA LEU A 167 -8.07 -4.21 9.20
C LEU A 167 -6.62 -4.67 9.37
N TYR A 168 -5.76 -3.83 9.95
CA TYR A 168 -4.36 -4.20 10.18
C TYR A 168 -4.19 -5.33 11.19
N ARG A 169 -5.01 -5.42 12.24
CA ARG A 169 -4.99 -6.60 13.13
C ARG A 169 -5.36 -7.88 12.38
N GLU A 170 -6.32 -7.81 11.47
CA GLU A 170 -6.65 -8.96 10.64
C GLU A 170 -5.46 -9.37 9.75
N LYS A 171 -4.82 -8.40 9.10
CA LYS A 171 -3.63 -8.64 8.27
C LYS A 171 -2.49 -9.28 9.09
N LEU A 172 -2.14 -8.72 10.25
CA LEU A 172 -1.04 -9.20 11.09
C LEU A 172 -1.28 -10.56 11.75
N ARG A 173 -2.54 -11.02 11.83
CA ARG A 173 -2.90 -12.39 12.25
C ARG A 173 -2.75 -13.41 11.13
N ARG A 174 -2.84 -12.98 9.87
CA ARG A 174 -2.77 -13.84 8.68
C ARG A 174 -1.39 -13.88 8.04
N ALA A 175 -0.60 -12.84 8.24
CA ALA A 175 0.67 -12.63 7.56
C ALA A 175 1.73 -12.08 8.52
N ASP A 176 3.00 -12.29 8.19
CA ASP A 176 4.17 -11.77 8.92
C ASP A 176 4.30 -10.26 8.81
N GLY A 177 3.63 -9.63 7.85
CA GLY A 177 3.55 -8.18 7.74
C GLY A 177 2.61 -7.77 6.60
N CYS A 178 2.48 -6.46 6.41
CA CYS A 178 1.69 -5.95 5.31
C CYS A 178 2.21 -4.63 4.75
N VAL A 179 2.02 -4.45 3.45
CA VAL A 179 2.22 -3.21 2.73
C VAL A 179 0.85 -2.67 2.32
N THR A 180 0.58 -1.39 2.53
CA THR A 180 -0.69 -0.77 2.14
C THR A 180 -0.41 0.48 1.30
N VAL A 181 -0.84 0.44 0.04
CA VAL A 181 -0.55 1.45 -0.99
C VAL A 181 -1.62 2.53 -0.96
N LEU A 182 -1.22 3.74 -0.53
CA LEU A 182 -2.13 4.84 -0.25
C LEU A 182 -1.66 6.13 -0.91
N ASP A 183 -2.61 6.99 -1.25
CA ASP A 183 -2.28 8.37 -1.59
C ASP A 183 -1.73 9.11 -0.35
N GLU A 184 -0.79 10.03 -0.58
CA GLU A 184 -0.15 10.87 0.43
C GLU A 184 -1.14 11.57 1.38
N GLN A 185 -2.35 11.91 0.90
CA GLN A 185 -3.38 12.54 1.74
C GLN A 185 -3.80 11.69 2.95
N TYR A 186 -3.61 10.36 2.89
CA TYR A 186 -3.96 9.44 3.98
C TYR A 186 -2.88 9.32 5.07
N ARG A 187 -1.72 9.97 4.92
CA ARG A 187 -0.60 9.86 5.87
C ARG A 187 -1.00 10.23 7.30
N ALA A 188 -1.79 11.28 7.48
CA ALA A 188 -2.25 11.70 8.80
C ALA A 188 -3.20 10.66 9.44
N GLN A 189 -4.12 10.09 8.66
CA GLN A 189 -5.01 9.03 9.11
C GLN A 189 -4.22 7.78 9.52
N GLN A 190 -3.24 7.36 8.71
CA GLN A 190 -2.39 6.20 9.01
C GLN A 190 -1.58 6.39 10.29
N LYS A 191 -1.14 7.61 10.61
CA LYS A 191 -0.50 7.90 11.90
C LYS A 191 -1.45 7.62 13.07
N GLY A 192 -2.72 8.00 12.95
CA GLY A 192 -3.76 7.69 13.93
C GLY A 192 -3.96 6.18 14.10
N THR A 193 -4.09 5.47 12.98
CA THR A 193 -4.24 4.01 12.95
C THR A 193 -3.07 3.28 13.62
N LEU A 194 -1.83 3.63 13.28
CA LEU A 194 -0.64 3.04 13.91
C LEU A 194 -0.54 3.36 15.40
N THR A 195 -1.04 4.53 15.83
CA THR A 195 -1.10 4.89 17.26
C THR A 195 -2.07 3.99 18.01
N ILE A 196 -3.25 3.69 17.43
CA ILE A 196 -4.22 2.75 18.00
C ILE A 196 -3.60 1.37 18.16
N LEU A 197 -2.93 0.85 17.12
CA LEU A 197 -2.29 -0.46 17.13
C LEU A 197 -1.18 -0.56 18.19
N LYS A 198 -0.37 0.50 18.35
CA LYS A 198 0.64 0.57 19.42
C LYS A 198 0.02 0.49 20.82
N GLU A 199 -1.10 1.18 21.06
CA GLU A 199 -1.78 1.13 22.35
C GLU A 199 -2.43 -0.25 22.65
N LEU A 200 -2.73 -1.03 21.61
CA LEU A 200 -3.15 -2.43 21.75
C LEU A 200 -1.99 -3.38 22.05
N GLY A 201 -0.75 -2.96 21.78
CA GLY A 201 0.45 -3.78 21.90
C GLY A 201 0.84 -4.53 20.63
N GLU A 202 0.28 -4.14 19.47
CA GLU A 202 0.62 -4.73 18.18
C GLU A 202 1.99 -4.21 17.69
N ASP A 203 2.78 -5.08 17.06
CA ASP A 203 4.07 -4.70 16.49
C ASP A 203 3.88 -3.95 15.16
N THR A 204 3.84 -2.63 15.26
CA THR A 204 3.67 -1.75 14.09
C THR A 204 4.86 -1.72 13.14
N SER A 205 6.01 -2.30 13.48
CA SER A 205 7.14 -2.38 12.55
C SER A 205 6.85 -3.31 11.36
N ARG A 206 5.88 -4.21 11.53
CA ARG A 206 5.38 -5.15 10.51
C ARG A 206 4.38 -4.52 9.54
N ILE A 207 4.09 -3.23 9.67
CA ILE A 207 3.16 -2.49 8.81
C ILE A 207 3.95 -1.42 8.05
N VAL A 208 3.86 -1.47 6.72
CA VAL A 208 4.50 -0.51 5.82
C VAL A 208 3.43 0.22 5.01
N PRO A 209 2.97 1.40 5.47
CA PRO A 209 2.19 2.29 4.63
C PRO A 209 3.10 2.86 3.54
N PHE A 210 2.81 2.52 2.28
CA PHE A 210 3.51 3.05 1.12
C PHE A 210 2.69 4.20 0.55
N PHE A 211 3.25 5.41 0.58
CA PHE A 211 2.56 6.59 0.10
C PHE A 211 3.06 7.01 -1.30
N TYR A 212 2.12 7.27 -2.19
CA TYR A 212 2.38 7.87 -3.49
C TYR A 212 1.65 9.21 -3.60
N THR A 213 2.17 10.10 -4.45
CA THR A 213 1.49 11.37 -4.76
C THR A 213 0.73 11.20 -6.06
N ALA A 214 -0.61 11.20 -6.00
CA ALA A 214 -1.39 11.29 -7.22
C ALA A 214 -1.19 12.66 -7.91
N PRO A 215 -1.21 12.73 -9.25
CA PRO A 215 -1.32 14.00 -9.96
C PRO A 215 -2.58 14.74 -9.49
N LYS A 216 -2.48 16.06 -9.27
CA LYS A 216 -3.65 16.87 -8.92
C LYS A 216 -4.65 16.81 -10.07
N SER A 217 -5.84 16.25 -9.83
CA SER A 217 -6.94 16.34 -10.78
C SER A 217 -7.33 17.82 -10.93
N PRO A 218 -7.44 18.38 -12.15
CA PRO A 218 -7.87 19.77 -12.31
C PRO A 218 -9.28 19.96 -11.74
N ALA A 219 -9.50 21.08 -11.07
CA ALA A 219 -10.68 21.35 -10.25
C ALA A 219 -12.02 21.49 -11.02
N HIS A 220 -12.02 21.37 -12.35
CA HIS A 220 -13.23 21.36 -13.16
C HIS A 220 -13.00 20.49 -14.41
N PRO A 221 -13.75 19.40 -14.63
CA PRO A 221 -13.70 18.70 -15.90
C PRO A 221 -14.53 19.53 -16.90
N SER A 222 -13.87 20.29 -17.77
CA SER A 222 -14.52 20.69 -19.02
C SER A 222 -14.73 19.41 -19.84
N VAL A 223 -15.88 19.28 -20.50
CA VAL A 223 -16.35 18.06 -21.21
C VAL A 223 -15.36 17.53 -22.27
N ALA A 224 -14.33 18.29 -22.62
CA ALA A 224 -13.23 17.89 -23.50
C ALA A 224 -12.07 17.12 -22.79
N THR A 225 -11.99 17.12 -21.46
CA THR A 225 -10.90 16.41 -20.73
C THR A 225 -11.13 14.91 -20.59
N SER A 226 -12.33 14.41 -20.89
CA SER A 226 -12.64 12.98 -20.88
C SER A 226 -11.96 12.18 -22.00
N GLN A 227 -11.42 12.85 -23.02
CA GLN A 227 -10.75 12.19 -24.15
C GLN A 227 -9.22 12.27 -24.11
N VAL A 228 -8.63 13.12 -23.26
CA VAL A 228 -7.16 13.26 -23.17
C VAL A 228 -6.53 12.18 -22.27
N PHE A 229 -7.30 11.52 -21.40
CA PHE A 229 -6.80 10.47 -20.51
C PHE A 229 -7.06 9.04 -21.02
N ALA A 230 -7.59 8.90 -22.24
CA ALA A 230 -7.67 7.62 -22.95
C ALA A 230 -6.32 7.25 -23.61
N GLU A 231 -5.41 8.21 -23.73
CA GLU A 231 -4.01 7.94 -24.05
C GLU A 231 -3.31 7.53 -22.76
N GLY A 232 -2.78 6.31 -22.76
CA GLY A 232 -2.12 5.70 -21.63
C GLY A 232 -1.11 6.65 -21.01
N TYR A 233 -0.99 6.60 -19.70
CA TYR A 233 0.23 7.07 -19.02
C TYR A 233 1.42 6.45 -19.78
N ASP A 234 2.10 7.26 -20.60
CA ASP A 234 3.18 6.82 -21.47
C ASP A 234 4.21 6.08 -20.62
N ALA A 235 4.47 4.84 -21.02
CA ALA A 235 5.08 3.80 -20.20
C ALA A 235 6.61 3.80 -20.26
N ASP A 236 7.24 4.84 -20.80
CA ASP A 236 8.66 4.76 -21.17
C ASP A 236 9.62 5.35 -20.13
N GLU A 237 9.17 6.20 -19.20
CA GLU A 237 10.00 6.60 -18.06
C GLU A 237 9.16 6.80 -16.78
N PRO A 238 9.49 6.15 -15.64
CA PRO A 238 8.83 6.44 -14.37
C PRO A 238 9.15 7.89 -13.99
N PRO A 239 8.16 8.79 -13.84
CA PRO A 239 8.43 10.19 -13.55
C PRO A 239 9.24 10.31 -12.26
N LEU A 240 10.07 11.35 -12.10
CA LEU A 240 10.89 11.58 -10.89
C LEU A 240 10.10 11.51 -9.57
N SER A 241 8.77 11.66 -9.62
CA SER A 241 7.83 11.39 -8.52
C SER A 241 7.80 9.93 -8.04
N PHE A 242 8.34 8.96 -8.80
CA PHE A 242 8.47 7.54 -8.47
C PHE A 242 9.72 7.22 -7.64
N VAL A 243 10.78 8.04 -7.72
CA VAL A 243 12.08 7.70 -7.13
C VAL A 243 12.02 7.70 -5.60
N LYS A 244 11.42 8.74 -5.00
CA LYS A 244 11.32 8.83 -3.54
C LYS A 244 10.40 7.74 -2.94
N PRO A 245 9.19 7.50 -3.45
CA PRO A 245 8.37 6.37 -3.01
C PRO A 245 9.09 5.03 -3.19
N ALA A 246 9.73 4.77 -4.33
CA ALA A 246 10.48 3.53 -4.54
C ALA A 246 11.62 3.35 -3.52
N LEU A 247 12.31 4.42 -3.13
CA LEU A 247 13.32 4.36 -2.06
C LEU A 247 12.72 4.12 -0.68
N GLU A 248 11.57 4.70 -0.35
CA GLU A 248 10.85 4.40 0.90
C GLU A 248 10.35 2.96 0.92
N LEU A 249 9.89 2.44 -0.22
CA LEU A 249 9.52 1.04 -0.40
C LEU A 249 10.73 0.15 -0.15
N LEU A 250 11.86 0.39 -0.81
CA LEU A 250 13.07 -0.42 -0.64
C LEU A 250 13.53 -0.46 0.83
N LYS A 251 13.47 0.68 1.55
CA LYS A 251 13.77 0.73 2.99
C LYS A 251 12.77 -0.05 3.82
N GLY A 252 11.46 0.10 3.54
CA GLY A 252 10.40 -0.63 4.24
C GLY A 252 10.47 -2.14 3.99
N LEU A 253 10.77 -2.53 2.76
CA LEU A 253 10.93 -3.93 2.38
C LEU A 253 12.18 -4.54 3.00
N GLN A 254 13.31 -3.83 3.05
CA GLN A 254 14.51 -4.29 3.75
C GLN A 254 14.27 -4.56 5.24
N LEU A 255 13.35 -3.81 5.89
CA LEU A 255 12.94 -4.08 7.27
C LEU A 255 12.11 -5.37 7.40
N LEU A 256 11.33 -5.72 6.37
CA LEU A 256 10.46 -6.91 6.37
C LEU A 256 11.16 -8.17 5.85
N SER A 257 12.15 -8.03 4.96
CA SER A 257 12.79 -9.14 4.23
C SER A 257 14.23 -9.45 4.68
N GLY A 258 14.75 -8.74 5.69
CA GLY A 258 16.15 -8.83 6.08
C GLY A 258 17.12 -8.12 5.13
N THR A 259 18.38 -7.97 5.57
CA THR A 259 19.44 -7.23 4.87
C THR A 259 19.93 -7.97 3.62
N VAL A 260 20.02 -7.25 2.50
CA VAL A 260 20.70 -7.71 1.28
C VAL A 260 22.18 -7.35 1.39
N GLN A 261 23.08 -8.32 1.32
CA GLN A 261 24.48 -8.05 1.04
C GLN A 261 24.70 -8.09 -0.46
N VAL A 262 24.98 -6.94 -1.07
CA VAL A 262 25.50 -6.88 -2.43
C VAL A 262 26.97 -7.29 -2.35
N GLY A 263 27.31 -8.45 -2.93
CA GLY A 263 28.69 -8.91 -3.02
C GLY A 263 29.55 -7.98 -3.88
N THR A 264 30.86 -7.97 -3.62
CA THR A 264 31.86 -7.14 -4.30
C THR A 264 31.77 -7.30 -5.82
N VAL A 265 31.57 -6.18 -6.54
CA VAL A 265 31.72 -6.16 -8.01
C VAL A 265 33.20 -6.27 -8.33
N GLN A 266 33.67 -7.45 -8.73
CA GLN A 266 35.03 -7.62 -9.27
C GLN A 266 35.03 -7.21 -10.74
N LEU A 267 35.38 -5.95 -11.00
CA LEU A 267 35.67 -5.48 -12.35
C LEU A 267 37.09 -5.94 -12.73
N SER A 268 37.16 -6.99 -13.55
CA SER A 268 38.40 -7.35 -14.24
C SER A 268 38.48 -6.53 -15.51
N LEU A 269 39.07 -5.33 -15.44
CA LEU A 269 39.37 -4.56 -16.64
C LEU A 269 40.44 -5.30 -17.47
N PRO A 270 40.29 -5.39 -18.81
CA PRO A 270 41.37 -5.82 -19.69
C PRO A 270 42.63 -4.99 -19.41
N LEU A 271 43.81 -5.61 -19.46
CA LEU A 271 45.09 -4.96 -19.16
C LEU A 271 45.31 -3.67 -19.96
N GLU A 272 44.68 -3.57 -21.13
CA GLU A 272 44.77 -2.45 -22.07
C GLU A 272 44.09 -1.16 -21.58
N TRP A 273 43.29 -1.23 -20.50
CA TRP A 273 42.55 -0.10 -19.93
C TRP A 273 43.16 0.41 -18.61
N ARG A 274 44.32 -0.12 -18.22
CA ARG A 274 45.12 0.38 -17.09
C ARG A 274 46.22 1.30 -17.63
N LEU A 275 45.87 2.56 -17.85
CA LEU A 275 46.86 3.65 -17.91
C LEU A 275 47.15 4.14 -16.49
#